data_AF-A0A1F7JAV4-F1
#
_entry.id   AF-A0A1F7JAV4-F1
#
_cell.length_a   1.000
_cell.length_b   1.000
_cell.length_c   1.000
_cell.angle_alpha   90.00
_cell.angle_beta   90.00
_cell.angle_gamma   90.00
#
_symmetry.space_group_name_H-M   'P 1'
#
loop_
_entity.id
_entity.type
_entity.pdbx_description
1 polymer ?
#
loop_
_entity_poly.entity_id
_entity_poly.type
_entity_poly.pdbx_seq_one_letter_code
_entity_poly.pdbx_strand_id
1 'polypeptide(L)' 'MNSISISQLKVNPSVAISNALDFPLAVENRNKVQAYILGKDLYEMIVSYIEDASDRKAVEETNFNESRDLETVVEELGL' A
#
# COMPACT_ATOMS: atom_id res chain seq x y z
N MET A 1 10.28 8.39 15.38
CA MET A 1 9.73 8.65 14.03
C MET A 1 10.53 9.82 13.47
N ASN A 2 11.30 9.60 12.41
CA ASN A 2 12.11 10.66 11.81
C ASN A 2 11.22 11.60 11.01
N SER A 3 11.48 12.90 11.09
CA SER A 3 10.80 13.90 10.29
C SER A 3 11.78 14.86 9.62
N ILE A 4 11.36 15.41 8.48
CA ILE A 4 12.07 16.47 7.76
C ILE A 4 11.11 17.61 7.43
N SER A 5 11.61 18.83 7.37
CA SER A 5 10.84 19.95 6.87
C SER A 5 10.63 19.86 5.34
N ILE A 6 9.55 20.47 4.86
CA ILE A 6 9.30 20.63 3.42
C ILE A 6 10.45 21.37 2.70
N SER A 7 11.15 22.26 3.41
CA SER A 7 12.32 22.96 2.87
C SER A 7 13.50 22.01 2.68
N GLN A 8 13.78 21.14 3.66
CA GLN A 8 14.85 20.13 3.55
C GLN A 8 14.55 19.11 2.44
N LEU A 9 13.29 18.68 2.31
CA LEU A 9 12.87 17.80 1.22
C LEU A 9 13.16 18.42 -0.16
N LYS A 10 12.85 19.71 -0.33
CA LYS A 10 13.09 20.43 -1.60
C LYS A 10 14.57 20.59 -1.92
N VAL A 11 15.41 20.77 -0.89
CA VAL A 11 16.86 20.95 -1.07
C VAL A 11 17.53 19.65 -1.49
N ASN A 12 17.16 18.52 -0.88
CA ASN A 12 17.78 17.24 -1.20
C ASN A 12 16.78 16.07 -1.12
N PRO A 13 16.00 15.84 -2.19
CA PRO A 13 15.01 14.77 -2.21
C PRO A 13 15.63 13.37 -2.15
N SER A 14 16.83 13.18 -2.72
CA SER A 14 17.51 11.87 -2.71
C SER A 14 17.83 11.40 -1.30
N VAL A 15 18.33 12.29 -0.45
CA VAL A 15 18.61 11.96 0.97
C VAL A 15 17.31 11.67 1.73
N ALA A 16 16.23 12.42 1.45
CA ALA A 16 14.93 12.13 2.05
C ALA A 16 14.42 10.72 1.67
N ILE A 17 14.59 10.32 0.41
CA ILE A 17 14.20 8.97 -0.07
C ILE A 17 15.05 7.88 0.60
N SER A 18 16.38 8.07 0.68
CA SER A 18 17.27 7.10 1.35
C SER A 18 16.95 6.92 2.84
N ASN A 19 16.47 7.98 3.52
CA ASN A 19 16.05 7.90 4.92
C ASN A 19 14.68 7.23 5.11
N ALA A 20 13.93 6.98 4.03
CA ALA A 20 12.58 6.42 4.06
C ALA A 20 12.52 4.93 3.63
N LEU A 21 13.68 4.28 3.50
CA LEU A 21 13.77 2.90 2.98
C LEU A 21 13.05 1.89 3.89
N ASP A 22 13.43 1.84 5.16
CA ASP A 22 12.90 0.85 6.11
C ASP A 22 11.68 1.36 6.88
N PHE A 23 11.53 2.68 7.00
CA PHE A 23 10.46 3.31 7.79
C PHE A 23 9.91 4.56 7.09
N PRO A 24 8.61 4.88 7.27
CA PRO A 24 8.04 6.12 6.75
C PRO A 24 8.74 7.35 7.32
N LEU A 25 9.12 8.27 6.43
CA LEU A 25 9.69 9.57 6.81
C LEU A 25 8.60 10.64 6.82
N ALA A 26 8.34 11.25 7.97
CA ALA A 26 7.34 12.31 8.08
C ALA A 26 7.85 13.61 7.44
N VAL A 27 7.01 14.28 6.65
CA VAL A 27 7.30 15.59 6.06
C VAL A 27 6.46 16.64 6.75
N GLU A 28 7.13 17.61 7.35
CA GLU A 28 6.50 18.67 8.13
C GLU A 28 6.50 20.02 7.40
N ASN A 29 5.41 20.77 7.56
CA ASN A 29 5.33 22.17 7.18
C ASN A 29 4.77 22.97 8.36
N ARG A 30 5.50 24.00 8.81
CA ARG A 30 5.13 24.78 10.01
C ARG A 30 4.81 23.90 11.22
N ASN A 31 5.68 22.92 11.48
CA ASN A 31 5.60 21.96 12.60
C ASN A 31 4.35 21.05 12.58
N LYS A 32 3.74 20.88 11.40
CA LYS A 32 2.65 19.92 11.20
C LYS A 32 3.06 18.91 10.16
N VAL A 33 2.88 17.62 10.45
CA VAL A 33 3.04 16.55 9.46
C VAL A 33 2.01 16.77 8.36
N GLN A 34 2.45 16.77 7.10
CA GLN A 34 1.61 16.96 5.92
C GLN A 34 1.67 15.76 4.97
N ALA A 35 2.76 14.99 5.01
CA ALA A 35 2.93 13.81 4.18
C ALA A 35 3.88 12.81 4.86
N TYR A 36 3.89 11.59 4.33
CA TYR A 36 4.94 10.60 4.60
C TYR A 36 5.59 10.22 3.27
N ILE A 37 6.90 10.09 3.28
CA ILE A 37 7.65 9.46 2.19
C ILE A 37 7.86 8.01 2.57
N LEU A 38 7.58 7.12 1.61
CA LEU A 38 7.80 5.69 1.73
C LEU A 38 8.81 5.26 0.68
N GLY A 39 9.76 4.41 1.06
CA GLY A 39 10.56 3.66 0.09
C GLY A 39 9.67 2.78 -0.77
N LYS A 40 10.11 2.51 -2.01
CA LYS A 40 9.37 1.68 -2.98
C LYS A 40 9.00 0.32 -2.37
N ASP A 41 9.99 -0.39 -1.84
CA ASP A 41 9.79 -1.77 -1.39
C ASP A 41 8.93 -1.83 -0.12
N LEU A 42 9.06 -0.84 0.77
CA LEU A 42 8.16 -0.67 1.92
C LEU A 42 6.72 -0.42 1.48
N TYR A 43 6.50 0.46 0.49
CA TYR A 43 5.17 0.72 -0.06
C TYR A 43 4.57 -0.55 -0.67
N GLU A 44 5.31 -1.25 -1.53
CA GLU A 44 4.84 -2.49 -2.18
C GLU A 44 4.53 -3.58 -1.15
N MET A 45 5.34 -3.74 -0.11
CA MET A 45 5.08 -4.68 0.98
C MET A 45 3.80 -4.36 1.74
N ILE A 46 3.55 -3.07 2.04
CA ILE A 46 2.30 -2.64 2.70
C ILE A 46 1.09 -2.95 1.82
N VAL A 47 1.15 -2.62 0.53
CA VAL A 47 0.06 -2.90 -0.42
C VAL A 47 -0.22 -4.39 -0.51
N SER A 48 0.81 -5.21 -0.72
CA SER A 48 0.69 -6.66 -0.80
C SER A 48 0.06 -7.26 0.46
N TYR A 49 0.44 -6.76 1.65
CA TYR A 49 -0.15 -7.22 2.90
C TYR A 49 -1.64 -6.85 3.03
N ILE A 50 -2.03 -5.65 2.57
CA ILE A 50 -3.43 -5.21 2.59
C ILE A 50 -4.28 -6.03 1.61
N GLU A 51 -3.76 -6.30 0.42
CA GLU A 51 -4.41 -7.14 -0.58
C GLU A 51 -4.61 -8.56 -0.05
N ASP A 52 -3.56 -9.20 0.45
CA ASP A 52 -3.64 -10.55 1.03
C ASP A 52 -4.62 -10.64 2.22
N ALA A 53 -4.67 -9.61 3.06
CA ALA A 53 -5.65 -9.57 4.15
C ALA A 53 -7.09 -9.43 3.62
N SER A 54 -7.29 -8.70 2.53
CA SER A 54 -8.59 -8.54 1.89
C SER A 54 -9.05 -9.84 1.22
N ASP A 55 -8.14 -10.54 0.55
CA ASP A 55 -8.41 -11.83 -0.10
C ASP A 55 -8.72 -12.91 0.95
N ARG A 56 -7.93 -12.98 2.03
CA ARG A 56 -8.21 -13.89 3.14
C ARG A 56 -9.60 -13.66 3.72
N LYS A 57 -9.98 -12.40 3.93
CA LYS A 57 -11.31 -12.06 4.41
C LYS A 57 -12.40 -12.50 3.44
N ALA A 58 -12.22 -12.29 2.14
CA ALA A 58 -13.18 -12.75 1.13
C ALA A 58 -13.36 -14.27 1.16
N VAL A 59 -12.27 -15.03 1.29
CA VAL A 59 -12.31 -16.50 1.42
C VAL A 59 -13.04 -16.92 2.71
N GLU A 60 -12.76 -16.27 3.83
CA GLU A 60 -13.41 -16.56 5.12
C GLU A 60 -14.93 -16.28 5.10
N GLU A 61 -15.36 -15.23 4.39
CA GLU A 61 -16.76 -14.84 4.27
C GLU A 61 -17.52 -15.63 3.19
N THR A 62 -16.82 -16.39 2.34
CA THR A 62 -17.43 -17.12 1.23
C THR A 62 -18.12 -18.42 1.70
N ASN A 63 -19.38 -18.61 1.31
CA ASN A 63 -20.09 -19.87 1.49
C ASN A 63 -19.73 -20.87 0.37
N PHE A 64 -18.76 -21.76 0.64
CA PHE A 64 -18.31 -22.76 -0.33
C PHE A 64 -19.35 -23.85 -0.70
N ASN A 65 -20.52 -23.89 -0.05
CA ASN A 65 -21.60 -24.79 -0.45
C ASN A 65 -22.37 -24.31 -1.68
N GLU A 66 -22.23 -23.04 -2.06
CA GLU A 66 -22.82 -22.45 -3.25
C GLU A 66 -21.79 -22.49 -4.40
N SER A 67 -21.47 -23.68 -4.88
CA SER A 67 -20.59 -23.83 -6.04
C SER A 67 -21.32 -23.45 -7.32
N ARG A 68 -20.69 -22.60 -8.15
CA ARG A 68 -21.15 -22.32 -9.52
C ARG A 68 -20.39 -23.22 -10.49
N ASP A 69 -21.09 -23.66 -11.52
CA ASP A 69 -20.54 -24.40 -12.64
C ASP A 69 -19.58 -23.50 -13.46
N LEU A 70 -18.39 -24.00 -13.77
CA LEU A 70 -17.31 -23.20 -14.36
C LEU A 70 -17.67 -22.79 -15.80
N GLU A 71 -18.25 -23.71 -16.56
CA GLU A 71 -18.69 -23.51 -17.93
C GLU A 71 -19.72 -22.38 -18.01
N THR A 72 -20.67 -22.35 -17.07
CA THR A 72 -21.66 -21.27 -16.95
C THR A 72 -21.01 -19.90 -16.71
N VAL A 73 -19.99 -19.83 -15.84
CA VAL A 73 -19.29 -18.57 -15.52
C VAL A 73 -18.46 -18.07 -16.72
N VAL A 74 -17.81 -18.99 -17.44
CA VAL A 74 -17.03 -18.67 -18.64
C VAL A 74 -17.93 -18.08 -19.73
N GLU A 75 -19.11 -18.67 -19.96
CA GLU A 75 -20.10 -18.17 -20.93
C GLU A 75 -20.60 -16.76 -20.55
N GLU A 76 -20.88 -16.49 -19.26
CA GLU A 76 -21.28 -15.15 -18.77
C GLU A 76 -20.20 -14.08 -18.98
N LEU A 77 -18.92 -14.45 -18.88
CA LEU A 77 -17.78 -13.54 -19.08
C LEU A 77 -17.42 -13.33 -20.55
N GLY A 78 -18.05 -14.08 -21.47
CA GLY A 78 -17.77 -14.01 -22.91
C GLY A 78 -16.37 -14.50 -23.28
N LEU A 79 -15.84 -15.46 -22.51
CA LEU A 79 -14.54 -16.09 -22.72
C LEU A 79 -14.67 -17.46 -23.41
#